data_AF-A0A956BNM5-F1
#
_entry.id   AF-A0A956BNM5-F1
#
_cell.length_a   1.000
_cell.length_b   1.000
_cell.length_c   1.000
_cell.angle_alpha   90.00
_cell.angle_beta   90.00
_cell.angle_gamma   90.00
#
_symmetry.space_group_name_H-M   'P 1'
#
loop_
_entity.id
_entity.type
_entity.pdbx_description
1 polymer ?
#
loop_
_entity_poly.entity_id
_entity_poly.type
_entity_poly.pdbx_seq_one_letter_code
_entity_poly.pdbx_strand_id
1 'polypeptide(L)'
;GRDVAVVDLDHDGQDDLVVAAPMADRQLERMGTPPGRFLVYRGPFEARDYDWREADRVVFDVESEPNDVFATTFAVGDVDEDGQDELVVGSSVWGPGQVGMVAWYDDLL
;
A
#
# COMPACT_ATOMS: atom_id res chain seq x y z
N GLY A 1 -1.71 -11.35 -0.16
CA GLY A 1 -1.30 -10.15 -0.91
C GLY A 1 -0.34 -10.53 -2.01
N ARG A 2 0.00 -9.59 -2.91
CA ARG A 2 1.08 -9.77 -3.89
C ARG A 2 2.46 -9.55 -3.27
N ASP A 3 2.52 -8.70 -2.27
CA ASP A 3 3.69 -8.32 -1.50
C ASP A 3 3.26 -7.88 -0.09
N VAL A 4 4.21 -7.78 0.83
CA VAL A 4 3.99 -7.35 2.21
C VAL A 4 5.19 -6.54 2.71
N ALA A 5 4.94 -5.52 3.52
CA ALA A 5 5.99 -4.82 4.27
C ALA A 5 5.64 -4.80 5.77
N VAL A 6 6.68 -4.79 6.58
CA VAL A 6 6.62 -4.67 8.04
C VAL A 6 7.51 -3.50 8.42
N VAL A 7 6.92 -2.46 8.99
CA VAL A 7 7.56 -1.16 9.27
C VAL A 7 6.69 -0.41 10.27
N ASP A 8 7.30 0.24 11.26
CA ASP A 8 6.62 1.19 12.14
C ASP A 8 6.30 2.45 11.32
N LEU A 9 5.07 2.56 10.78
CA LEU A 9 4.69 3.64 9.87
C LEU A 9 4.16 4.88 10.58
N ASP A 10 3.78 4.73 11.85
CA ASP A 10 3.24 5.83 12.66
C ASP A 10 4.16 6.24 13.81
N HIS A 11 5.34 5.62 13.85
CA HIS A 11 6.48 5.92 14.70
C HIS A 11 6.13 5.80 16.19
N ASP A 12 5.26 4.84 16.51
CA ASP A 12 4.82 4.55 17.87
C ASP A 12 5.72 3.53 18.60
N GLY A 13 6.70 2.96 17.89
CA GLY A 13 7.63 1.95 18.37
C GLY A 13 7.17 0.51 18.15
N GLN A 14 6.10 0.29 17.37
CA GLN A 14 5.58 -1.04 17.03
C GLN A 14 5.46 -1.17 15.51
N ASP A 15 5.95 -2.30 14.97
CA ASP A 15 5.84 -2.52 13.54
C ASP A 15 4.36 -2.65 13.10
N ASP A 16 4.03 -1.96 12.02
CA ASP A 16 2.78 -2.10 11.28
C ASP A 16 2.92 -3.11 10.13
N LEU A 17 1.78 -3.55 9.59
CA LEU A 17 1.72 -4.48 8.47
C LEU A 17 1.06 -3.81 7.26
N VAL A 18 1.79 -3.77 6.15
CA VAL A 18 1.30 -3.27 4.86
C VAL A 18 1.10 -4.44 3.91
N VAL A 19 -0.12 -4.63 3.41
CA VAL A 19 -0.48 -5.75 2.55
C VAL A 19 -0.91 -5.28 1.17
N ALA A 20 -0.17 -5.68 0.14
CA ALA A 20 -0.50 -5.37 -1.24
C ALA A 20 -1.73 -6.17 -1.69
N ALA A 21 -2.74 -5.47 -2.19
CA ALA A 21 -3.91 -6.04 -2.84
C ALA A 21 -4.13 -5.43 -4.24
N PRO A 22 -3.16 -5.59 -5.17
CA PRO A 22 -3.16 -4.97 -6.49
C PRO A 22 -4.28 -5.45 -7.42
N MET A 23 -4.93 -6.57 -7.09
CA MET A 23 -6.07 -7.12 -7.83
C MET A 23 -7.33 -7.18 -6.94
N ALA A 24 -7.40 -6.33 -5.91
CA ALA A 24 -8.52 -6.28 -4.98
C ALA A 24 -9.83 -5.97 -5.71
N ASP A 25 -10.66 -7.00 -5.74
CA ASP A 25 -12.01 -7.09 -6.27
C ASP A 25 -12.32 -6.23 -7.52
N ARG A 26 -12.08 -6.82 -8.70
CA ARG A 26 -12.52 -6.29 -9.99
C ARG A 26 -14.03 -6.02 -10.09
N GLN A 27 -14.82 -6.56 -9.16
CA GLN A 27 -16.25 -6.28 -9.09
C GLN A 27 -16.54 -4.86 -8.55
N LEU A 28 -15.64 -4.30 -7.72
CA LEU A 28 -15.68 -2.89 -7.28
C LEU A 28 -15.17 -1.93 -8.37
N GLU A 29 -14.30 -2.39 -9.28
CA GLU A 29 -13.89 -1.63 -10.47
C GLU A 29 -15.10 -1.32 -11.38
N ARG A 30 -16.08 -2.22 -11.45
CA ARG A 30 -17.36 -1.97 -12.15
C ARG A 30 -18.21 -0.87 -11.51
N MET A 31 -17.89 -0.46 -10.28
CA MET A 31 -18.50 0.65 -9.57
C MET A 31 -17.60 1.90 -9.53
N GLY A 32 -16.55 1.95 -10.35
CA GLY A 32 -15.65 3.11 -10.46
C GLY A 32 -14.57 3.19 -9.39
N THR A 33 -14.28 2.09 -8.67
CA THR A 33 -13.12 2.06 -7.77
C THR A 33 -11.83 1.84 -8.57
N PRO A 34 -10.77 2.62 -8.34
CA PRO A 34 -9.51 2.42 -9.05
C PRO A 34 -8.90 1.03 -8.81
N PRO A 35 -8.19 0.46 -9.80
CA PRO A 35 -7.59 -0.86 -9.68
C PRO A 35 -6.34 -0.85 -8.79
N GLY A 36 -6.28 -1.84 -7.90
CA GLY A 36 -5.17 -2.00 -6.97
C GLY A 36 -5.24 -1.10 -5.74
N ARG A 37 -4.81 -1.65 -4.61
CA ARG A 37 -4.76 -0.98 -3.31
C ARG A 37 -3.75 -1.67 -2.41
N PHE A 38 -3.37 -1.03 -1.32
CA PHE A 38 -2.78 -1.71 -0.18
C PHE A 38 -3.58 -1.42 1.09
N LEU A 39 -3.44 -2.32 2.05
CA LEU A 39 -4.07 -2.22 3.36
C LEU A 39 -2.98 -2.00 4.40
N VAL A 40 -3.24 -1.14 5.37
CA VAL A 40 -2.37 -0.92 6.54
C VAL A 40 -3.11 -1.43 7.76
N TYR A 41 -2.42 -2.26 8.54
CA TYR A 41 -2.85 -2.71 9.86
C TYR A 41 -1.84 -2.23 10.87
N ARG A 42 -2.29 -1.54 11.90
CA ARG A 42 -1.39 -1.05 12.94
C ARG A 42 -1.10 -2.08 14.01
N GLY A 43 0.14 -2.05 14.49
CA GLY A 43 0.56 -2.78 15.66
C GLY A 43 -0.10 -2.28 16.95
N PRO A 44 -0.02 -3.06 18.05
CA PRO A 44 0.51 -4.42 18.12
C PRO A 44 -0.46 -5.47 17.59
N PHE A 45 0.08 -6.63 17.19
CA PHE A 45 -0.72 -7.77 16.73
C PHE A 45 -0.93 -8.84 17.80
N GLU A 46 -2.11 -9.46 17.76
CA GLU A 46 -2.44 -10.70 18.46
C GLU A 46 -2.24 -11.89 17.54
N ALA A 47 -1.97 -13.08 18.10
CA ALA A 47 -1.85 -14.32 17.33
C ALA A 47 -3.23 -14.85 16.88
N ARG A 48 -3.83 -14.17 15.90
CA ARG A 48 -5.12 -14.49 15.30
C ARG A 48 -5.15 -14.15 13.82
N ASP A 49 -6.18 -14.62 13.14
CA ASP A 49 -6.46 -14.19 11.77
C ASP A 49 -7.07 -12.77 11.79
N TYR A 50 -6.66 -11.95 10.83
CA TYR A 50 -7.18 -10.60 10.59
C TYR A 50 -7.95 -10.56 9.27
N ASP A 51 -9.18 -10.04 9.29
CA ASP A 51 -9.96 -9.79 8.07
C ASP A 51 -9.52 -8.48 7.41
N TRP A 52 -9.69 -8.37 6.09
CA TRP A 52 -9.38 -7.14 5.35
C TRP A 52 -10.19 -5.92 5.80
N ARG A 53 -11.36 -6.14 6.42
CA ARG A 53 -12.21 -5.09 7.00
C ARG A 53 -11.66 -4.53 8.30
N GLU A 54 -10.69 -5.19 8.91
CA GLU A 54 -10.02 -4.73 10.13
C GLU A 54 -8.82 -3.84 9.84
N ALA A 55 -8.47 -3.61 8.57
CA ALA A 55 -7.40 -2.69 8.22
C ALA A 55 -7.73 -1.28 8.70
N ASP A 56 -6.77 -0.63 9.36
CA ASP A 56 -6.86 0.77 9.77
C ASP A 56 -7.00 1.70 8.57
N ARG A 57 -6.33 1.37 7.47
CA ARG A 57 -6.37 2.15 6.22
C ARG A 57 -6.42 1.25 5.00
N VAL A 58 -7.07 1.76 3.97
CA VAL A 58 -7.05 1.23 2.60
C VAL A 58 -6.60 2.36 1.69
N VAL A 59 -5.46 2.18 1.04
CA VAL A 59 -4.84 3.19 0.18
C VAL A 59 -4.91 2.73 -1.27
N PHE A 60 -5.39 3.62 -2.13
CA PHE A 60 -5.51 3.40 -3.57
C PHE A 60 -5.18 4.70 -4.29
N ASP A 61 -4.76 4.57 -5.55
CA ASP A 61 -4.49 5.72 -6.40
C ASP A 61 -5.78 6.17 -7.10
N VAL A 62 -6.20 7.40 -6.85
CA VAL A 62 -7.43 7.98 -7.43
C VAL A 62 -7.28 8.34 -8.91
N GLU A 63 -6.04 8.49 -9.39
CA GLU A 63 -5.75 8.82 -10.79
C GLU A 63 -5.54 7.56 -11.65
N SER A 64 -5.53 6.38 -11.02
CA SER A 64 -5.28 5.10 -11.68
C SER A 64 -6.34 4.76 -12.73
N GLU A 65 -5.89 4.44 -13.94
CA GLU A 65 -6.71 4.00 -15.06
C GLU A 65 -7.13 2.53 -14.90
N PRO A 66 -8.21 2.06 -15.57
CA PRO A 66 -8.73 0.69 -15.38
C PRO A 66 -7.76 -0.48 -15.63
N ASN A 67 -6.61 -0.25 -16.26
CA ASN A 67 -5.59 -1.27 -16.53
C ASN A 67 -4.32 -1.09 -15.69
N ASP A 68 -4.24 -0.04 -14.89
CA ASP A 68 -3.15 0.17 -13.97
C ASP A 68 -3.20 -0.84 -12.84
N VAL A 69 -2.03 -1.08 -12.26
CA VAL A 69 -1.89 -1.98 -11.13
C VAL A 69 -1.10 -1.23 -10.06
N PHE A 70 -1.84 -0.53 -9.20
CA PHE A 70 -1.26 0.15 -8.04
C PHE A 70 -0.82 -0.86 -6.97
N ALA A 71 0.24 -0.53 -6.23
CA ALA A 71 0.76 -1.31 -5.10
C ALA A 71 1.14 -2.75 -5.46
N THR A 72 2.07 -2.89 -6.41
CA THR A 72 2.57 -4.20 -6.86
C THR A 72 3.79 -4.70 -6.10
N THR A 73 4.55 -3.80 -5.49
CA THR A 73 5.74 -4.11 -4.68
C THR A 73 5.96 -3.01 -3.65
N PHE A 74 6.63 -3.36 -2.55
CA PHE A 74 7.06 -2.43 -1.51
C PHE A 74 8.57 -2.47 -1.29
N ALA A 75 9.11 -1.35 -0.83
CA ALA A 75 10.39 -1.27 -0.14
C ALA A 75 10.23 -0.37 1.08
N VAL A 76 11.10 -0.55 2.07
CA VAL A 76 11.11 0.22 3.31
C VAL A 76 12.52 0.73 3.55
N GLY A 77 12.63 1.97 4.01
CA GLY A 77 13.86 2.52 4.58
C GLY A 77 13.76 4.03 4.76
N ASP A 78 14.62 4.55 5.62
CA ASP A 78 14.92 5.98 5.77
C ASP A 78 15.53 6.56 4.47
N VAL A 79 14.66 7.08 3.61
CA VAL A 79 14.97 7.61 2.28
C VAL A 79 15.30 9.10 2.34
N ASP A 80 14.77 9.83 3.33
CA ASP A 80 14.99 11.28 3.49
C ASP A 80 15.94 11.68 4.62
N GLU A 81 16.51 10.70 5.33
CA GLU A 81 17.52 10.82 6.39
C GLU A 81 17.00 11.51 7.67
N ASP A 82 15.72 11.39 7.98
CA ASP A 82 15.12 11.94 9.19
C ASP A 82 15.18 10.99 10.41
N GLY A 83 15.53 9.72 10.17
CA GLY A 83 15.66 8.67 11.18
C GLY A 83 14.42 7.80 11.37
N GLN A 84 13.39 7.97 10.54
CA GLN A 84 12.23 7.10 10.43
C GLN A 84 12.29 6.32 9.11
N ASP A 85 11.51 5.24 8.99
CA ASP A 85 11.55 4.37 7.80
C ASP A 85 10.31 4.64 6.93
N GLU A 86 10.49 5.04 5.67
CA GLU A 86 9.36 5.31 4.78
C GLU A 86 8.95 4.09 3.96
N LEU A 87 7.65 3.99 3.66
CA LEU A 87 7.15 3.00 2.71
C LEU A 87 7.24 3.53 1.27
N VAL A 88 8.01 2.84 0.44
CA VAL A 88 8.09 3.05 -1.00
C VAL A 88 7.16 2.08 -1.74
N VAL A 89 6.22 2.61 -2.52
CA VAL A 89 5.20 1.81 -3.23
C VAL A 89 5.45 1.82 -4.73
N GLY A 90 5.73 0.65 -5.30
CA GLY A 90 5.91 0.48 -6.73
C GLY A 90 4.64 0.05 -7.45
N SER A 91 4.29 0.76 -8.52
CA SER A 91 3.08 0.50 -9.32
C SER A 91 3.40 0.22 -10.78
N SER A 92 2.65 -0.70 -11.38
CA SER A 92 2.75 -1.02 -12.81
C SER A 92 1.61 -0.35 -13.55
N VAL A 93 1.90 0.75 -14.24
CA VAL A 93 0.92 1.53 -15.02
C VAL A 93 0.87 1.10 -16.50
N TRP A 94 -0.31 1.16 -17.11
CA TRP A 94 -0.56 0.80 -18.51
C TRP A 94 -0.89 2.05 -19.36
N GLY A 95 0.01 2.44 -20.26
CA GLY A 95 -0.21 3.57 -21.18
C GLY A 95 1.02 3.91 -22.05
N PRO A 96 0.90 4.70 -23.12
CA PRO A 96 2.05 5.12 -23.93
C PRO A 96 2.96 6.09 -23.16
N GLY A 97 4.20 5.68 -22.87
CA GLY A 97 5.22 6.51 -22.16
C GLY A 97 5.70 5.97 -20.79
N GLN A 98 5.43 4.70 -20.48
CA GLN A 98 5.60 4.03 -19.18
C GLN A 98 6.87 4.36 -18.38
N VAL A 99 6.67 5.05 -17.27
CA VAL A 99 7.51 5.02 -16.07
C VAL A 99 6.62 4.53 -14.93
N GLY A 100 7.07 3.52 -14.19
CA GLY A 100 6.38 3.10 -12.96
C GLY A 100 6.28 4.28 -12.00
N MET A 101 5.17 4.39 -11.29
CA MET A 101 5.03 5.39 -10.23
C MET A 101 5.63 4.83 -8.95
N VAL A 102 6.45 5.66 -8.30
CA VAL A 102 6.98 5.45 -6.97
C VAL A 102 6.45 6.56 -6.09
N ALA A 103 5.66 6.21 -5.10
CA ALA A 103 5.25 7.12 -4.04
C ALA A 103 5.94 6.67 -2.75
N TRP A 104 6.36 7.64 -1.93
CA TRP A 104 6.80 7.39 -0.57
C TRP A 104 5.82 8.04 0.40
N TYR A 105 5.69 7.46 1.57
CA TYR A 105 4.73 7.86 2.58
C TYR A 105 5.45 7.99 3.92
N ASP A 106 5.51 9.23 4.40
CA ASP A 106 6.08 9.65 5.69
C ASP A 106 4.99 9.77 6.76
N ASP A 107 3.82 10.29 6.34
CA ASP A 107 2.66 10.49 7.20
C ASP A 107 1.40 10.00 6.48
N LEU A 108 1.13 8.69 6.52
CA LEU A 108 -0.18 8.16 6.09
C LEU A 108 -1.30 8.50 7.08
N LEU A 109 -1.02 9.29 8.12
CA LEU A 109 -1.86 9.50 9.30
C LEU A 109 -1.94 10.95 9.76
#